data_AF-A0A7S4M5T0-F1
#
_entry.id   AF-A0A7S4M5T0-F1
#
_cell.length_a   1.000
_cell.length_b   1.000
_cell.length_c   1.000
_cell.angle_alpha   90.00
_cell.angle_beta   90.00
_cell.angle_gamma   90.00
#
_symmetry.space_group_name_H-M   'P 1'
#
loop_
_entity.id
_entity.type
_entity.pdbx_description
1 polymer ?
#
loop_
_entity_poly.entity_id
_entity_poly.type
_entity_poly.pdbx_seq_one_letter_code
_entity_poly.pdbx_strand_id
1 'polypeptide(L)'
;MFTLFRHPVERAVSLFYYLQHADWERTYDPSSANMTILEYAADGRAEHNWMMRTLLDKSTFTEKDLEDAKDILRQKCVVGLMSDMGESIRRFARYFQWESAHVGECITNFLAEGGKNSFEHPRYQKESEEWEALAANNRWDIELYDYALTLFEEQGEQE
;
A
#
# COMPACT_ATOMS: atom_id res chain seq x y z
N MET A 1 2.81 -12.62 -11.53
CA MET A 1 2.79 -11.18 -11.19
C MET A 1 3.03 -11.07 -9.69
N PHE A 2 3.55 -9.96 -9.18
CA PHE A 2 3.65 -9.74 -7.74
C PHE A 2 3.11 -8.35 -7.39
N THR A 3 2.77 -8.16 -6.11
CA THR A 3 2.27 -6.89 -5.60
C THR A 3 2.76 -6.68 -4.17
N LEU A 4 2.91 -5.42 -3.76
CA LEU A 4 3.29 -5.02 -2.41
C LEU A 4 2.15 -4.25 -1.76
N PHE A 5 1.73 -4.71 -0.59
CA PHE A 5 0.68 -4.10 0.20
C PHE A 5 1.25 -3.27 1.35
N ARG A 6 0.60 -2.15 1.62
CA ARG A 6 0.73 -1.37 2.85
C ARG A 6 -0.67 -1.12 3.38
N HIS A 7 -0.82 -1.04 4.69
CA HIS A 7 -2.11 -0.75 5.30
C HIS A 7 -2.73 0.50 4.63
N PRO A 8 -3.96 0.46 4.12
CA PRO A 8 -4.51 1.52 3.27
C PRO A 8 -4.53 2.90 3.94
N VAL A 9 -4.84 2.96 5.24
CA VAL A 9 -4.80 4.22 5.98
C VAL A 9 -3.38 4.77 6.09
N GLU A 10 -2.39 3.93 6.40
CA GLU A 10 -0.99 4.38 6.50
C GLU A 10 -0.45 4.83 5.14
N ARG A 11 -0.89 4.17 4.07
CA ARG A 11 -0.58 4.56 2.69
C ARG A 11 -1.19 5.92 2.37
N ALA A 12 -2.44 6.17 2.74
CA ALA A 12 -3.11 7.46 2.52
C ALA A 12 -2.46 8.59 3.33
N VAL A 13 -2.09 8.34 4.59
CA VAL A 13 -1.32 9.29 5.41
C VAL A 13 0.02 9.60 4.74
N SER A 14 0.76 8.56 4.36
CA SER A 14 2.07 8.73 3.71
C SER A 14 1.97 9.50 2.39
N LEU A 15 0.92 9.26 1.61
CA LEU A 15 0.67 9.99 0.36
C LEU A 15 0.33 11.45 0.63
N PHE A 16 -0.51 11.74 1.62
CA PHE A 16 -0.86 13.11 2.01
C PHE A 16 0.40 13.93 2.32
N TYR A 17 1.24 13.45 3.23
CA TYR A 17 2.47 14.17 3.60
C TYR A 17 3.49 14.23 2.46
N TYR A 18 3.54 13.22 1.59
CA TYR A 18 4.31 13.30 0.36
C TYR A 18 3.85 14.47 -0.53
N LEU A 19 2.55 14.58 -0.78
CA LEU A 19 1.98 15.63 -1.64
C LEU A 19 2.18 17.04 -1.09
N GLN A 20 2.33 17.22 0.23
CA GLN A 20 2.64 18.52 0.81
C GLN A 20 4.06 19.03 0.47
N HIS A 21 4.99 18.10 0.28
CA HIS A 21 6.42 18.41 0.10
C HIS A 21 6.97 18.15 -1.30
N ALA A 22 6.23 17.45 -2.15
CA ALA A 22 6.67 17.05 -3.49
C ALA A 22 6.64 18.20 -4.52
N ASP A 23 7.23 19.36 -4.20
CA ASP A 23 7.26 20.56 -5.06
C ASP A 23 8.02 20.36 -6.38
N TRP A 24 8.86 19.33 -6.44
CA TRP A 24 9.59 18.91 -7.63
C TRP A 24 8.73 18.14 -8.64
N GLU A 25 7.54 17.67 -8.25
CA GLU A 25 6.63 16.97 -9.16
C GLU A 25 5.82 17.95 -10.01
N ARG A 26 5.62 17.60 -11.29
CA ARG A 26 4.77 18.39 -12.19
C ARG A 26 3.31 18.45 -11.74
N THR A 27 2.89 17.46 -10.97
CA THR A 27 1.53 17.30 -10.41
C THR A 27 1.37 17.97 -9.04
N TYR A 28 2.40 18.65 -8.53
CA TYR A 28 2.32 19.35 -7.26
C TYR A 28 1.23 20.42 -7.28
N ASP A 29 0.41 20.41 -6.22
CA ASP A 29 -0.62 21.41 -5.99
C ASP A 29 -0.27 22.20 -4.71
N PRO A 30 0.06 23.50 -4.82
CA PRO A 30 0.38 24.33 -3.67
C PRO A 30 -0.73 24.40 -2.61
N SER A 31 -1.99 24.14 -2.99
CA SER A 31 -3.09 24.13 -2.03
C SER A 31 -3.03 22.96 -1.03
N SER A 32 -2.34 21.86 -1.37
CA SER A 32 -2.15 20.72 -0.46
C SER A 32 -1.21 21.05 0.70
N ALA A 33 -0.29 22.00 0.53
CA ALA A 33 0.73 22.33 1.53
C ALA A 33 0.16 22.86 2.85
N ASN A 34 -1.00 23.54 2.80
CA ASN A 34 -1.64 24.13 3.98
C ASN A 34 -2.89 23.36 4.45
N MET A 35 -3.19 22.24 3.79
CA MET A 35 -4.36 21.42 4.10
C MET A 35 -4.10 20.56 5.34
N THR A 36 -5.12 20.35 6.16
CA THR A 36 -5.11 19.33 7.22
C THR A 36 -5.49 17.97 6.66
N ILE A 37 -5.15 16.89 7.34
CA ILE A 37 -5.48 15.54 6.85
C ILE A 37 -7.00 15.28 6.79
N LEU A 38 -7.78 15.92 7.67
CA LEU A 38 -9.25 15.84 7.67
C LEU A 38 -9.84 16.56 6.47
N GLU A 39 -9.33 17.75 6.15
CA GLU A 39 -9.69 18.45 4.93
C GLU A 39 -9.31 17.62 3.70
N TYR A 40 -8.11 17.03 3.67
CA TYR A 40 -7.68 16.16 2.58
C TYR A 40 -8.61 14.95 2.39
N ALA A 41 -9.01 14.30 3.49
CA ALA A 41 -9.96 13.20 3.45
C ALA A 41 -11.34 13.62 2.90
N ALA A 42 -11.77 14.86 3.14
CA ALA A 42 -13.06 15.39 2.70
C ALA A 42 -13.05 16.02 1.30
N ASP A 43 -11.91 16.53 0.84
CA ASP A 43 -11.76 17.36 -0.36
C ASP A 43 -11.81 16.56 -1.69
N GLY A 44 -12.07 15.25 -1.62
CA GLY A 44 -12.22 14.37 -2.79
C GLY A 44 -10.92 14.06 -3.54
N ARG A 45 -9.83 14.78 -3.26
CA ARG A 45 -8.47 14.48 -3.75
C ARG A 45 -7.82 13.29 -3.05
N ALA A 46 -8.26 12.95 -1.84
CA ALA A 46 -7.80 11.75 -1.17
C ALA A 46 -8.02 10.50 -2.02
N GLU A 47 -7.14 9.53 -1.85
CA GLU A 47 -7.31 8.24 -2.50
C GLU A 47 -8.47 7.46 -1.88
N HIS A 48 -9.23 6.79 -2.76
CA HIS A 48 -10.41 6.04 -2.38
C HIS A 48 -10.36 4.63 -2.96
N ASN A 49 -10.09 3.64 -2.11
CA ASN A 49 -10.01 2.22 -2.48
C ASN A 49 -9.13 2.01 -3.73
N TRP A 50 -7.94 2.63 -3.72
CA TRP A 50 -7.06 2.69 -4.89
C TRP A 50 -6.65 1.29 -5.37
N MET A 51 -6.43 0.34 -4.46
CA MET A 51 -6.05 -1.02 -4.85
C MET A 51 -7.22 -1.74 -5.53
N MET A 52 -8.43 -1.65 -4.97
CA MET A 52 -9.64 -2.19 -5.60
C MET A 52 -9.89 -1.58 -6.99
N ARG A 53 -9.69 -0.26 -7.13
CA ARG A 53 -9.79 0.43 -8.44
C ARG A 53 -8.77 -0.09 -9.44
N THR A 54 -7.54 -0.33 -8.98
CA THR A 54 -6.44 -0.81 -9.81
C THR A 54 -6.64 -2.26 -10.26
N LEU A 55 -7.14 -3.13 -9.37
CA LEU A 55 -7.35 -4.55 -9.70
C LEU A 55 -8.54 -4.80 -10.61
N LEU A 56 -9.61 -4.01 -10.46
CA LEU A 56 -10.89 -4.25 -11.13
C LEU A 56 -11.24 -3.24 -12.23
N ASP A 57 -10.44 -2.18 -12.38
CA ASP A 57 -10.65 -1.09 -13.35
C ASP A 57 -12.06 -0.45 -13.26
N LYS A 58 -12.48 -0.11 -12.03
CA LYS A 58 -13.82 0.47 -11.78
C LYS A 58 -13.86 1.32 -10.52
N SER A 59 -14.90 2.13 -10.36
CA SER A 59 -15.00 3.15 -9.31
C SER A 59 -15.99 2.87 -8.18
N THR A 60 -16.87 1.88 -8.33
CA THR A 60 -17.88 1.49 -7.34
C THR A 60 -17.81 -0.02 -7.11
N PHE A 61 -17.97 -0.42 -5.85
CA PHE A 61 -17.73 -1.80 -5.42
C PHE A 61 -18.90 -2.34 -4.59
N THR A 62 -19.12 -3.64 -4.75
CA THR A 62 -20.03 -4.50 -4.01
C THR A 62 -19.21 -5.61 -3.34
N GLU A 63 -19.83 -6.43 -2.49
CA GLU A 63 -19.15 -7.56 -1.85
C GLU A 63 -18.63 -8.57 -2.88
N LYS A 64 -19.37 -8.78 -3.98
CA LYS A 64 -18.91 -9.64 -5.07
C LYS A 64 -17.58 -9.16 -5.67
N ASP A 65 -17.40 -7.86 -5.77
CA ASP A 65 -16.20 -7.28 -6.36
C ASP A 65 -15.00 -7.47 -5.45
N LEU A 66 -15.21 -7.40 -4.13
CA LEU A 66 -14.18 -7.73 -3.16
C LEU A 66 -13.74 -9.19 -3.34
N GLU A 67 -14.67 -10.13 -3.50
CA GLU A 67 -14.32 -11.53 -3.76
C GLU A 67 -13.58 -11.72 -5.09
N ASP A 68 -14.01 -11.03 -6.17
CA ASP A 68 -13.33 -11.07 -7.46
C ASP A 68 -11.88 -10.50 -7.34
N ALA A 69 -11.67 -9.44 -6.54
CA ALA A 69 -10.34 -8.89 -6.25
C ALA A 69 -9.47 -9.85 -5.41
N LYS A 70 -10.04 -10.48 -4.39
CA LYS A 70 -9.36 -11.52 -3.59
C LYS A 70 -8.94 -12.70 -4.46
N ASP A 71 -9.79 -13.13 -5.39
CA ASP A 71 -9.47 -14.20 -6.34
C ASP A 71 -8.32 -13.82 -7.28
N ILE A 72 -8.27 -12.57 -7.76
CA ILE A 72 -7.14 -12.06 -8.54
C ILE A 72 -5.84 -12.17 -7.72
N LEU A 73 -5.84 -11.74 -6.46
CA LEU A 73 -4.66 -11.82 -5.61
C LEU A 73 -4.23 -13.28 -5.42
N ARG A 74 -5.15 -14.16 -5.03
CA ARG A 74 -4.87 -15.58 -4.76
C ARG A 74 -4.31 -16.30 -5.99
N GLN A 75 -4.85 -16.04 -7.17
CA GLN A 75 -4.55 -16.81 -8.37
C GLN A 75 -3.41 -16.24 -9.21
N LYS A 76 -3.17 -14.92 -9.14
CA LYS A 76 -2.27 -14.23 -10.10
C LYS A 76 -1.09 -13.52 -9.45
N CYS A 77 -1.11 -13.30 -8.14
CA CYS A 77 -0.10 -12.53 -7.43
C CYS A 77 0.71 -13.35 -6.44
N VAL A 78 2.03 -13.15 -6.43
CA VAL A 78 2.83 -13.32 -5.21
C VAL A 78 2.63 -12.05 -4.38
N VAL A 79 2.10 -12.21 -3.18
CA VAL A 79 1.79 -11.09 -2.27
C VAL A 79 3.02 -10.78 -1.44
N GLY A 80 3.35 -9.51 -1.30
CA GLY A 80 4.32 -9.00 -0.34
C GLY A 80 3.74 -7.86 0.50
N LEU A 81 4.39 -7.57 1.61
CA LEU A 81 4.02 -6.55 2.58
C LEU A 81 5.16 -5.53 2.74
N MET A 82 4.82 -4.24 2.73
CA MET A 82 5.81 -3.19 3.01
C MET A 82 6.32 -3.24 4.45
N SER A 83 5.50 -3.73 5.39
CA SER A 83 5.90 -3.97 6.79
C SER A 83 6.95 -5.07 6.93
N ASP A 84 7.03 -5.98 5.96
CA ASP A 84 8.04 -7.03 5.87
C ASP A 84 8.66 -7.07 4.47
N MET A 85 9.23 -5.93 4.07
CA MET A 85 9.80 -5.74 2.74
C MET A 85 10.93 -6.73 2.46
N GLY A 86 11.74 -7.04 3.46
CA GLY A 86 12.86 -7.97 3.33
C GLY A 86 12.40 -9.37 2.96
N GLU A 87 11.40 -9.89 3.67
CA GLU A 87 10.83 -11.20 3.33
C GLU A 87 10.08 -11.19 2.00
N SER A 88 9.33 -10.11 1.74
CA SER A 88 8.63 -9.93 0.46
C SER A 88 9.56 -10.03 -0.74
N ILE A 89 10.71 -9.34 -0.71
CA ILE A 89 11.69 -9.39 -1.79
C ILE A 89 12.30 -10.80 -1.91
N ARG A 90 12.57 -11.49 -0.81
CA ARG A 90 13.08 -12.88 -0.85
C ARG A 90 12.10 -13.83 -1.54
N ARG A 91 10.81 -13.72 -1.23
CA ARG A 91 9.75 -14.54 -1.86
C ARG A 91 9.61 -14.24 -3.34
N PHE A 92 9.65 -12.95 -3.72
CA PHE A 92 9.67 -12.59 -5.13
C PHE A 92 10.89 -13.18 -5.84
N ALA A 93 12.08 -13.05 -5.25
CA ALA A 93 13.29 -13.60 -5.83
C ALA A 93 13.23 -15.14 -5.99
N ARG A 94 12.68 -15.86 -5.01
CA ARG A 94 12.49 -17.31 -5.08
C ARG A 94 11.48 -17.69 -6.18
N TYR A 95 10.30 -17.09 -6.16
CA TYR A 95 9.23 -17.40 -7.11
C TYR A 95 9.63 -17.13 -8.57
N PHE A 96 10.29 -15.99 -8.83
CA PHE A 96 10.73 -15.62 -10.18
C PHE A 96 12.14 -16.10 -10.52
N GLN A 97 12.78 -16.86 -9.63
CA GLN A 97 14.12 -17.41 -9.82
C GLN A 97 15.17 -16.32 -10.11
N TRP A 98 15.11 -15.19 -9.39
CA TRP A 98 16.11 -14.12 -9.42
C TRP A 98 17.35 -14.44 -8.58
N GLU A 99 17.64 -15.72 -8.40
CA GLU A 99 18.73 -16.18 -7.55
C GLU A 99 20.08 -15.72 -8.11
N SER A 100 20.81 -14.99 -7.28
CA SER A 100 22.20 -14.64 -7.51
C SER A 100 22.96 -14.75 -6.20
N ALA A 101 24.28 -14.96 -6.28
CA ALA A 101 25.13 -15.08 -5.10
C ALA A 101 25.06 -13.87 -4.15
N HIS A 102 24.58 -12.72 -4.65
CA HIS A 102 24.54 -11.45 -3.93
C HIS A 102 23.12 -10.98 -3.56
N VAL A 103 22.08 -11.79 -3.79
CA VAL A 103 20.70 -11.34 -3.56
C VAL A 103 20.46 -10.93 -2.10
N GLY A 104 21.05 -11.66 -1.15
CA GLY A 104 20.95 -11.33 0.28
C GLY A 104 21.61 -9.99 0.63
N GLU A 105 22.83 -9.76 0.14
CA GLU A 105 23.57 -8.51 0.33
C GLU A 105 22.85 -7.32 -0.31
N CYS A 106 22.34 -7.51 -1.53
CA CYS A 106 21.54 -6.51 -2.23
C CYS A 106 20.29 -6.11 -1.44
N ILE A 107 19.56 -7.09 -0.89
CA ILE A 107 18.36 -6.83 -0.06
C ILE A 107 18.76 -6.05 1.20
N THR A 108 19.80 -6.47 1.91
CA THR A 108 20.26 -5.79 3.13
C THR A 108 20.66 -4.34 2.85
N ASN A 109 21.44 -4.11 1.79
CA ASN A 109 21.87 -2.76 1.41
C ASN A 109 20.67 -1.89 0.98
N PHE A 110 19.76 -2.44 0.18
CA PHE A 110 18.55 -1.73 -0.24
C PHE A 110 17.67 -1.33 0.94
N LEU A 111 17.45 -2.23 1.90
CA LEU A 111 16.67 -1.92 3.10
C LEU A 111 17.38 -0.89 4.01
N ALA A 112 18.72 -0.90 4.05
CA ALA A 112 19.50 0.06 4.82
C ALA A 112 19.49 1.47 4.22
N GLU A 113 19.42 1.60 2.88
CA GLU A 113 19.26 2.90 2.21
C GLU A 113 17.93 3.59 2.54
N GLY A 114 16.89 2.81 2.85
CA GLY A 114 15.56 3.34 3.17
C GLY A 114 14.82 3.94 1.95
N GLY A 115 13.63 4.48 2.21
CA GLY A 115 12.79 5.09 1.17
C GLY A 115 13.24 6.49 0.78
N LYS A 116 13.61 6.71 -0.49
CA LYS A 116 14.09 8.02 -1.00
C LYS A 116 13.03 9.12 -1.02
N ASN A 117 11.75 8.78 -0.81
CA ASN A 117 10.60 9.68 -0.81
C ASN A 117 9.72 9.49 0.44
N SER A 118 10.32 9.03 1.54
CA SER A 118 9.63 8.89 2.82
C SER A 118 9.76 10.17 3.62
N PHE A 119 8.68 10.93 3.68
CA PHE A 119 8.59 12.09 4.56
C PHE A 119 8.18 11.65 5.97
N GLU A 120 8.78 12.29 6.98
CA GLU A 120 8.37 12.07 8.36
C GLU A 120 6.95 12.59 8.54
N HIS A 121 6.09 11.75 9.11
CA HIS A 121 4.70 12.07 9.32
C HIS A 121 4.21 11.45 10.63
N PRO A 122 3.22 12.08 11.30
CA PRO A 122 2.60 11.48 12.47
C PRO A 122 1.99 10.12 12.12
N ARG A 123 1.94 9.26 13.14
CA ARG A 123 1.12 8.04 13.11
C ARG A 123 -0.17 8.35 13.85
N TYR A 124 -1.28 8.23 13.14
CA TYR A 124 -2.60 8.35 13.73
C TYR A 124 -2.95 7.06 14.47
N GLN A 125 -3.52 7.19 15.66
CA GLN A 125 -3.98 6.04 16.42
C GLN A 125 -5.20 5.45 15.74
N LYS A 126 -5.34 4.13 15.79
CA LYS A 126 -6.59 3.47 15.38
C LYS A 126 -7.73 4.11 16.18
N GLU A 127 -8.86 4.38 15.51
CA GLU A 127 -10.04 5.07 16.08
C GLU A 127 -9.91 6.60 16.27
N SER A 128 -8.79 7.23 15.89
CA SER A 128 -8.74 8.70 15.83
C SER A 128 -9.64 9.23 14.70
N GLU A 129 -10.06 10.49 14.79
CA GLU A 129 -10.92 11.12 13.78
C GLU A 129 -10.27 11.05 12.38
N GLU A 130 -8.97 11.29 12.31
CA GLU A 130 -8.19 11.24 11.07
C GLU A 130 -8.08 9.81 10.51
N TRP A 131 -7.90 8.83 11.39
CA TRP A 131 -7.86 7.43 11.00
C TRP A 131 -9.20 7.00 10.42
N GLU A 132 -10.30 7.28 11.11
CA GLU A 132 -11.65 6.91 10.68
C GLU A 132 -12.04 7.61 9.36
N ALA A 133 -11.68 8.88 9.19
CA ALA A 133 -11.95 9.61 7.94
C ALA A 133 -11.25 8.95 6.74
N LEU A 134 -9.97 8.59 6.87
CA LEU A 134 -9.22 7.91 5.82
C LEU A 134 -9.66 6.45 5.63
N ALA A 135 -10.02 5.76 6.71
CA ALA A 135 -10.54 4.40 6.67
C ALA A 135 -11.88 4.34 5.92
N ALA A 136 -12.77 5.31 6.14
CA ALA A 136 -14.04 5.41 5.43
C ALA A 136 -13.84 5.51 3.91
N ASN A 137 -12.85 6.30 3.46
CA ASN A 137 -12.50 6.43 2.05
C ASN A 137 -11.93 5.13 1.45
N ASN A 138 -11.34 4.26 2.28
CA ASN A 138 -10.58 3.08 1.87
C ASN A 138 -11.13 1.75 2.44
N ARG A 139 -12.41 1.70 2.81
CA ARG A 139 -13.03 0.54 3.47
C ARG A 139 -12.78 -0.80 2.77
N TRP A 140 -12.87 -0.84 1.44
CA TRP A 140 -12.71 -2.06 0.67
C TRP A 140 -11.25 -2.47 0.53
N ASP A 141 -10.36 -1.49 0.42
CA ASP A 141 -8.92 -1.74 0.45
C ASP A 141 -8.49 -2.28 1.81
N ILE A 142 -9.15 -1.90 2.92
CA ILE A 142 -8.86 -2.45 4.25
C ILE A 142 -9.20 -3.94 4.29
N GLU A 143 -10.41 -4.31 3.86
CA GLU A 143 -10.80 -5.72 3.80
C GLU A 143 -9.92 -6.54 2.84
N LEU A 144 -9.50 -5.93 1.73
CA LEU A 144 -8.55 -6.56 0.80
C LEU A 144 -7.15 -6.71 1.41
N TYR A 145 -6.69 -5.72 2.18
CA TYR A 145 -5.41 -5.77 2.89
C TYR A 145 -5.40 -6.86 3.95
N ASP A 146 -6.46 -6.98 4.75
CA ASP A 146 -6.59 -8.04 5.75
C ASP A 146 -6.53 -9.43 5.07
N TYR A 147 -7.16 -9.57 3.92
CA TYR A 147 -7.03 -10.79 3.12
C TYR A 147 -5.61 -11.01 2.56
N ALA A 148 -4.93 -9.93 2.14
CA ALA A 148 -3.55 -9.99 1.68
C ALA A 148 -2.58 -10.44 2.80
N LEU A 149 -2.85 -10.09 4.07
CA LEU A 149 -2.09 -10.60 5.21
C LEU A 149 -2.23 -12.13 5.32
N THR A 150 -3.45 -12.65 5.24
CA THR A 150 -3.69 -14.11 5.25
C THR A 150 -2.98 -14.79 4.08
N LEU A 151 -3.10 -14.24 2.86
CA LEU A 151 -2.39 -14.79 1.70
C LEU A 151 -0.87 -14.75 1.85
N PHE A 152 -0.32 -13.70 2.46
CA PHE A 152 1.10 -13.62 2.72
C PHE A 152 1.54 -14.76 3.65
N GLU A 153 0.80 -15.06 4.71
CA GLU A 153 1.10 -16.21 5.57
C GLU A 153 0.98 -17.53 4.82
N GLU A 154 -0.14 -17.78 4.14
CA GLU A 154 -0.41 -19.01 3.38
C GLU A 154 0.63 -19.29 2.29
N GLN A 155 1.05 -18.24 1.55
CA GLN A 155 2.08 -18.36 0.50
C GLN A 155 3.47 -18.65 1.09
N GLY A 156 3.72 -18.25 2.34
CA GLY A 156 4.96 -18.54 3.04
C GLY A 156 5.05 -19.97 3.59
N GLU A 157 3.92 -20.59 3.93
CA GLU A 157 3.87 -21.98 4.42
C GLU A 157 3.97 -23.03 3.30
N GLN A 158 3.67 -22.64 2.06
CA GLN A 158 3.68 -23.51 0.89
C GLN A 158 5.03 -23.56 0.15
N GLU A 159 6.06 -22.86 0.67
CA GLU A 159 7.44 -22.87 0.17
C GLU A 159 8.37 -23.76 1.01
#